data_AF-A0A077LF57-F1
#
_entry.id   AF-A0A077LF57-F1
#
_cell.length_a   1.000
_cell.length_b   1.000
_cell.length_c   1.000
_cell.angle_alpha   90.00
_cell.angle_beta   90.00
_cell.angle_gamma   90.00
#
_symmetry.space_group_name_H-M   'P 1'
#
loop_
_entity.id
_entity.type
_entity.pdbx_description
1 polymer ?
#
loop_
_entity_poly.entity_id
_entity_poly.type
_entity_poly.pdbx_seq_one_letter_code
_entity_poly.pdbx_strand_id
1 'polypeptide(L)'
;MRGISLAILEEMQHLTPGKGVALTTDFLLTMSGIGLPMVYVSNFSLGHKLLQRNQEDTQRLVAQPRVMWPDAPESTVWADFIDACIAASAGRVRSERKVFSHEIYRGTYGLKRAAIHLIVQAYVQARSQNRNYIELGDIHAAYISSAYYSYRIDVEELERIAIKQKTKRYDLLCPFGTPTRSNVVQFIRTERDNRVAQAAFKCALTAEERETHKSLKLDTDMKAQAPKRPKRKPLGKPTSDDLGNAFTNFFDNNQDD
;
A
#
# COMPACT_ATOMS: atom_id res chain seq x y z
N MET A 1 41.43 13.79 13.31
CA MET A 1 40.18 13.08 12.94
C MET A 1 40.38 12.43 11.58
N ARG A 2 40.24 11.10 11.47
CA ARG A 2 40.18 10.44 10.16
C ARG A 2 38.76 10.67 9.61
N GLY A 3 38.64 11.42 8.52
CA GLY A 3 37.36 11.57 7.83
C GLY A 3 36.95 10.24 7.23
N ILE A 4 35.73 9.79 7.52
CA ILE A 4 35.15 8.62 6.87
C ILE A 4 34.27 9.16 5.75
N SER A 5 34.62 8.83 4.50
CA SER A 5 33.80 9.15 3.34
C SER A 5 32.73 8.07 3.16
N LEU A 6 31.47 8.48 2.99
CA LEU A 6 30.34 7.62 2.67
C LEU A 6 29.92 7.90 1.22
N ALA A 7 29.81 6.86 0.40
CA ALA A 7 29.24 6.99 -0.94
C ALA A 7 27.77 6.57 -0.95
N ILE A 8 26.90 7.43 -1.48
CA ILE A 8 25.48 7.15 -1.70
C ILE A 8 25.25 7.12 -3.21
N LEU A 9 24.74 6.00 -3.72
CA LEU A 9 24.56 5.75 -5.15
C LEU A 9 23.08 5.54 -5.47
N GLU A 10 22.48 6.43 -6.24
CA GLU A 10 21.07 6.34 -6.65
C GLU A 10 20.96 6.04 -8.16
N GLU A 11 20.07 5.12 -8.55
CA GLU A 11 19.69 4.87 -9.95
C GLU A 11 20.84 4.64 -10.96
N MET A 12 21.91 3.97 -10.54
CA MET A 12 23.09 3.69 -11.37
C MET A 12 22.80 2.89 -12.65
N GLN A 13 21.65 2.23 -12.75
CA GLN A 13 21.19 1.50 -13.94
C GLN A 13 21.06 2.38 -15.21
N HIS A 14 21.01 3.71 -15.08
CA HIS A 14 20.98 4.65 -16.21
C HIS A 14 22.36 5.03 -16.75
N LEU A 15 23.45 4.54 -16.15
CA LEU A 15 24.82 4.94 -16.51
C LEU A 15 25.19 4.62 -17.98
N THR A 16 24.58 3.63 -18.64
CA THR A 16 24.85 3.38 -20.07
C THR A 16 23.76 2.54 -20.75
N PRO A 17 23.22 2.97 -21.91
CA PRO A 17 22.30 2.14 -22.70
C PRO A 17 23.00 0.84 -23.15
N GLY A 18 22.38 -0.31 -22.89
CA GLY A 18 22.84 -1.63 -23.37
C GLY A 18 23.91 -2.35 -22.53
N LYS A 19 24.62 -1.66 -21.62
CA LYS A 19 25.63 -2.26 -20.69
C LYS A 19 25.44 -1.91 -19.22
N GLY A 20 24.40 -1.14 -18.88
CA GLY A 20 24.25 -0.48 -17.58
C GLY A 20 24.35 -1.40 -16.36
N VAL A 21 23.83 -2.63 -16.41
CA VAL A 21 23.83 -3.52 -15.23
C VAL A 21 25.19 -4.14 -14.96
N ALA A 22 25.91 -4.58 -16.00
CA ALA A 22 27.25 -5.13 -15.84
C ALA A 22 28.23 -4.08 -15.34
N LEU A 23 28.17 -2.87 -15.92
CA LEU A 23 29.01 -1.73 -15.51
C LEU A 23 28.67 -1.22 -14.11
N THR A 24 27.38 -1.12 -13.77
CA THR A 24 26.96 -0.77 -12.40
C THR A 24 27.51 -1.78 -11.40
N THR A 25 27.44 -3.07 -11.74
CA THR A 25 27.92 -4.11 -10.84
C THR A 25 29.45 -4.07 -10.70
N ASP A 26 30.18 -3.90 -11.80
CA ASP A 26 31.65 -3.81 -11.78
C ASP A 26 32.13 -2.60 -10.98
N PHE A 27 31.44 -1.47 -11.12
CA PHE A 27 31.66 -0.28 -10.30
C PHE A 27 31.39 -0.56 -8.81
N LEU A 28 30.27 -1.18 -8.48
CA LEU A 28 29.92 -1.55 -7.10
C LEU A 28 30.94 -2.54 -6.49
N LEU A 29 31.40 -3.52 -7.27
CA LEU A 29 32.42 -4.48 -6.83
C LEU A 29 33.78 -3.81 -6.62
N THR A 30 34.16 -2.91 -7.53
CA THR A 30 35.40 -2.13 -7.42
C THR A 30 35.39 -1.30 -6.14
N MET A 31 34.32 -0.57 -5.89
CA MET A 31 34.19 0.25 -4.68
C MET A 31 34.11 -0.60 -3.41
N SER A 32 33.45 -1.75 -3.46
CA SER A 32 33.44 -2.73 -2.36
C SER A 32 34.84 -3.27 -2.08
N GLY A 33 35.65 -3.52 -3.11
CA GLY A 33 37.03 -3.99 -2.98
C GLY A 33 37.97 -2.95 -2.36
N ILE A 34 37.69 -1.66 -2.57
CA ILE A 34 38.43 -0.54 -1.94
C ILE A 34 38.09 -0.41 -0.44
N GLY A 35 36.98 -1.01 0.02
CA GLY A 35 36.54 -0.94 1.42
C GLY A 35 35.81 0.36 1.77
N LEU A 36 35.29 1.08 0.78
CA LEU A 36 34.49 2.28 1.00
C LEU A 36 33.10 1.89 1.54
N PRO A 37 32.64 2.47 2.66
CA PRO A 37 31.24 2.33 3.08
C PRO A 37 30.31 2.91 2.00
N MET A 38 29.37 2.09 1.52
CA MET A 38 28.45 2.47 0.46
C MET A 38 27.01 2.14 0.80
N VAL A 39 26.11 3.02 0.40
CA VAL A 39 24.66 2.77 0.34
C VAL A 39 24.23 2.96 -1.10
N TYR A 40 23.61 1.95 -1.70
CA TYR A 40 23.03 2.09 -3.02
C TYR A 40 21.52 1.82 -2.98
N VAL A 41 20.78 2.64 -3.72
CA VAL A 41 19.32 2.52 -3.85
C VAL A 41 19.02 1.92 -5.22
N SER A 42 18.37 0.75 -5.22
CA SER A 42 18.04 0.00 -6.43
C SER A 42 16.54 -0.25 -6.51
N ASN A 43 16.00 -0.18 -7.73
CA ASN A 43 14.67 -0.73 -7.99
C ASN A 43 14.71 -2.28 -7.97
N PHE A 44 13.53 -2.91 -7.93
CA PHE A 44 13.43 -4.36 -7.90
C PHE A 44 13.96 -5.03 -9.17
N SER A 45 13.88 -4.36 -10.33
CA SER A 45 14.45 -4.90 -11.58
C SER A 45 15.96 -5.13 -11.49
N LEU A 46 16.70 -4.23 -10.83
CA LEU A 46 18.13 -4.38 -10.58
C LEU A 46 18.38 -5.42 -9.49
N GLY A 47 17.56 -5.43 -8.44
CA GLY A 47 17.61 -6.46 -7.38
C GLY A 47 17.51 -7.88 -7.93
N HIS A 48 16.54 -8.17 -8.82
CA HIS A 48 16.41 -9.48 -9.48
C HIS A 48 17.68 -9.86 -10.26
N LYS A 49 18.31 -8.91 -10.95
CA LYS A 49 19.53 -9.15 -11.72
C LYS A 49 20.73 -9.40 -10.80
N LEU A 50 20.84 -8.69 -9.68
CA LEU A 50 21.93 -8.88 -8.71
C LEU A 50 21.85 -10.25 -8.00
N LEU A 51 20.64 -10.75 -7.75
CA LEU A 51 20.43 -12.08 -7.17
C LEU A 51 20.75 -13.24 -8.12
N GLN A 52 20.75 -13.01 -9.44
CA GLN A 52 21.11 -14.03 -10.43
C GLN A 52 22.63 -14.17 -10.64
N ARG A 53 23.45 -13.36 -9.96
CA ARG A 53 24.91 -13.39 -10.10
C ARG A 53 25.54 -14.51 -9.27
N ASN A 54 26.85 -14.67 -9.45
CA ASN A 54 27.66 -15.59 -8.67
C ASN A 54 27.56 -15.27 -7.17
N GLN A 55 27.64 -16.31 -6.34
CA GLN A 55 27.42 -16.22 -4.89
C GLN A 55 28.33 -15.19 -4.20
N GLU A 56 29.58 -15.04 -4.66
CA GLU A 56 30.52 -14.05 -4.14
C GLU A 56 30.02 -12.60 -4.34
N ASP A 57 29.56 -12.27 -5.55
CA ASP A 57 29.02 -10.94 -5.87
C ASP A 57 27.76 -10.66 -5.05
N THR A 58 26.89 -11.68 -4.91
CA THR A 58 25.67 -11.57 -4.12
C THR A 58 25.97 -11.33 -2.64
N GLN A 59 26.98 -12.00 -2.08
CA GLN A 59 27.40 -11.80 -0.69
C GLN A 59 28.01 -10.41 -0.45
N ARG A 60 28.73 -9.86 -1.43
CA ARG A 60 29.34 -8.52 -1.31
C ARG A 60 28.33 -7.40 -1.44
N LEU A 61 27.37 -7.54 -2.35
CA LEU A 61 26.45 -6.46 -2.70
C LEU A 61 25.12 -6.59 -1.96
N VAL A 62 24.57 -7.80 -1.84
CA VAL A 62 23.16 -8.03 -1.49
C VAL A 62 23.00 -8.78 -0.16
N ALA A 63 24.06 -8.96 0.64
CA ALA A 63 23.96 -9.72 1.89
C ALA A 63 23.04 -9.08 2.95
N GLN A 64 22.86 -7.77 2.93
CA GLN A 64 22.06 -7.04 3.93
C GLN A 64 21.10 -6.04 3.29
N PRO A 65 20.09 -6.49 2.52
CA PRO A 65 19.18 -5.60 1.82
C PRO A 65 18.21 -4.96 2.81
N ARG A 66 18.02 -3.64 2.70
CA ARG A 66 16.93 -2.93 3.39
C ARG A 66 15.80 -2.66 2.41
N VAL A 67 14.68 -3.37 2.58
CA VAL A 67 13.52 -3.23 1.69
C VAL A 67 12.59 -2.15 2.21
N MET A 68 12.23 -1.19 1.34
CA MET A 68 11.17 -0.22 1.60
C MET A 68 9.82 -0.83 1.24
N TRP A 69 8.95 -0.96 2.23
CA TRP A 69 7.60 -1.49 2.04
C TRP A 69 6.61 -0.38 1.65
N PRO A 70 5.58 -0.69 0.86
CA PRO A 70 4.53 0.26 0.55
C PRO A 70 3.74 0.63 1.80
N ASP A 71 3.31 1.89 1.87
CA ASP A 71 2.48 2.39 2.95
C ASP A 71 1.09 1.74 2.90
N ALA A 72 0.58 1.31 4.06
CA ALA A 72 -0.79 0.80 4.19
C ALA A 72 -1.82 1.95 4.05
N PRO A 73 -3.05 1.69 3.59
CA PRO A 73 -4.07 2.74 3.45
C PRO A 73 -4.45 3.37 4.79
N GLU A 74 -4.36 2.61 5.89
CA GLU A 74 -4.63 3.07 7.25
C GLU A 74 -3.38 3.64 7.95
N SER A 75 -2.23 3.67 7.28
CA SER A 75 -1.00 4.17 7.89
C SER A 75 -1.06 5.67 8.11
N THR A 76 -0.45 6.13 9.20
CA THR A 76 -0.29 7.57 9.47
C THR A 76 0.52 8.26 8.37
N VAL A 77 1.55 7.58 7.85
CA VAL A 77 2.39 8.08 6.75
C VAL A 77 1.56 8.38 5.50
N TRP A 78 0.62 7.50 5.13
CA TRP A 78 -0.29 7.76 4.02
C TRP A 78 -1.25 8.91 4.32
N ALA A 79 -1.83 8.93 5.52
CA ALA A 79 -2.74 9.98 5.93
C ALA A 79 -2.09 11.38 5.95
N ASP A 80 -0.83 11.46 6.39
CA ASP A 80 -0.03 12.70 6.42
C ASP A 80 0.37 13.14 5.00
N PHE A 81 0.67 12.18 4.13
CA PHE A 81 0.92 12.45 2.72
C PHE A 81 -0.31 13.07 2.03
N ILE A 82 -1.50 12.51 2.26
CA ILE A 82 -2.76 13.07 1.72
C ILE A 82 -3.03 14.46 2.27
N ASP A 83 -2.78 14.71 3.56
CA ASP A 83 -2.88 16.05 4.14
C ASP A 83 -1.96 17.05 3.45
N ALA A 84 -0.71 16.67 3.23
CA ALA A 84 0.25 17.51 2.52
C ALA A 84 -0.23 17.81 1.09
N CYS A 85 -0.80 16.84 0.38
CA CYS A 85 -1.38 17.06 -0.95
C CYS A 85 -2.60 18.00 -0.91
N ILE A 86 -3.51 17.83 0.05
CA ILE A 86 -4.68 18.70 0.21
C ILE A 86 -4.23 20.13 0.56
N ALA A 87 -3.27 20.29 1.47
CA ALA A 87 -2.69 21.58 1.82
C ALA A 87 -2.01 22.24 0.61
N ALA A 88 -1.21 21.49 -0.15
CA ALA A 88 -0.57 21.98 -1.38
C ALA A 88 -1.58 22.37 -2.48
N SER A 89 -2.77 21.78 -2.48
CA SER A 89 -3.84 22.16 -3.40
C SER A 89 -4.51 23.51 -3.06
N ALA A 90 -4.16 24.11 -1.92
CA ALA A 90 -4.75 25.34 -1.37
C ALA A 90 -6.29 25.26 -1.24
N GLY A 91 -6.78 24.15 -0.70
CA GLY A 91 -8.22 23.96 -0.43
C GLY A 91 -9.08 23.70 -1.67
N ARG A 92 -8.48 23.31 -2.79
CA ARG A 92 -9.22 22.97 -4.02
C ARG A 92 -9.88 21.60 -3.98
N VAL A 93 -9.62 20.78 -2.97
CA VAL A 93 -10.28 19.47 -2.80
C VAL A 93 -11.57 19.63 -2.00
N ARG A 94 -12.73 19.40 -2.63
CA ARG A 94 -14.05 19.40 -1.97
C ARG A 94 -14.53 17.97 -1.73
N SER A 95 -13.84 17.25 -0.88
CA SER A 95 -14.24 15.90 -0.45
C SER A 95 -13.85 15.67 1.00
N GLU A 96 -14.55 14.76 1.68
CA GLU A 96 -14.13 14.32 3.01
C GLU A 96 -12.75 13.68 2.91
N ARG A 97 -11.81 14.11 3.77
CA ARG A 97 -10.42 13.63 3.79
C ARG A 97 -10.32 12.11 3.74
N LYS A 98 -11.14 11.40 4.51
CA LYS A 98 -11.10 9.93 4.58
C LYS A 98 -11.52 9.28 3.27
N VAL A 99 -12.61 9.78 2.67
CA VAL A 99 -13.13 9.28 1.40
C VAL A 99 -12.14 9.59 0.27
N PHE A 100 -11.60 10.80 0.25
CA PHE A 100 -10.58 11.20 -0.71
C PHE A 100 -9.31 10.33 -0.59
N SER A 101 -8.80 10.14 0.62
CA SER A 101 -7.64 9.29 0.90
C SER A 101 -7.84 7.86 0.39
N HIS A 102 -9.03 7.29 0.63
CA HIS A 102 -9.37 5.95 0.19
C HIS A 102 -9.45 5.82 -1.33
N GLU A 103 -10.14 6.76 -2.01
CA GLU A 103 -10.24 6.74 -3.47
C GLU A 103 -8.90 6.97 -4.17
N ILE A 104 -8.05 7.84 -3.62
CA ILE A 104 -6.69 8.02 -4.15
C ILE A 104 -5.86 6.76 -3.91
N TYR A 105 -5.92 6.15 -2.73
CA TYR A 105 -5.17 4.92 -2.46
C TYR A 105 -5.56 3.82 -3.44
N ARG A 106 -6.86 3.63 -3.66
CA ARG A 106 -7.42 2.69 -4.62
C ARG A 106 -6.87 2.90 -6.03
N GLY A 107 -6.96 4.13 -6.56
CA GLY A 107 -6.52 4.42 -7.93
C GLY A 107 -5.00 4.40 -8.15
N THR A 108 -4.21 4.19 -7.10
CA THR A 108 -2.76 4.40 -7.12
C THR A 108 -1.97 3.27 -6.46
N TYR A 109 -2.64 2.32 -5.80
CA TYR A 109 -2.00 1.29 -4.97
C TYR A 109 -1.13 1.88 -3.83
N GLY A 110 -1.40 3.13 -3.41
CA GLY A 110 -0.55 3.84 -2.45
C GLY A 110 0.78 4.35 -3.00
N LEU A 111 1.00 4.28 -4.32
CA LEU A 111 2.19 4.82 -4.96
C LEU A 111 2.13 6.35 -4.98
N LYS A 112 2.94 7.01 -4.15
CA LYS A 112 2.95 8.48 -3.96
C LYS A 112 3.07 9.25 -5.27
N ARG A 113 3.92 8.80 -6.20
CA ARG A 113 4.07 9.45 -7.51
C ARG A 113 2.79 9.34 -8.35
N ALA A 114 2.19 8.14 -8.41
CA ALA A 114 0.93 7.94 -9.12
C ALA A 114 -0.20 8.76 -8.48
N ALA A 115 -0.24 8.86 -7.14
CA ALA A 115 -1.19 9.69 -6.41
C ALA A 115 -1.12 11.16 -6.77
N ILE A 116 0.08 11.74 -6.80
CA ILE A 116 0.26 13.14 -7.24
C ILE A 116 -0.27 13.32 -8.68
N HIS A 117 0.12 12.43 -9.59
CA HIS A 117 -0.35 12.50 -10.97
C HIS A 117 -1.87 12.37 -11.09
N LEU A 118 -2.50 11.46 -10.34
CA LEU A 118 -3.94 11.28 -10.35
C LEU A 118 -4.66 12.54 -9.85
N ILE A 119 -4.17 13.16 -8.77
CA ILE A 119 -4.74 14.41 -8.22
C ILE A 119 -4.61 15.56 -9.22
N VAL A 120 -3.44 15.69 -9.86
CA VAL A 120 -3.21 16.72 -10.90
C VAL A 120 -4.15 16.50 -12.08
N GLN A 121 -4.29 15.26 -12.56
CA GLN A 121 -5.21 14.95 -13.67
C GLN A 121 -6.68 15.18 -13.27
N ALA A 122 -7.07 14.87 -12.03
CA ALA A 122 -8.41 15.18 -11.53
C ALA A 122 -8.68 16.69 -11.56
N TYR A 123 -7.70 17.51 -11.20
CA TYR A 123 -7.82 18.96 -11.33
C TYR A 123 -7.97 19.42 -12.79
N VAL A 124 -7.25 18.81 -13.73
CA VAL A 124 -7.42 19.09 -15.17
C VAL A 124 -8.84 18.75 -15.64
N GLN A 125 -9.41 17.63 -15.18
CA GLN A 125 -10.80 17.26 -15.50
C GLN A 125 -11.81 18.22 -14.86
N ALA A 126 -11.58 18.67 -13.62
CA ALA A 126 -12.43 19.69 -13.01
C ALA A 126 -12.40 21.01 -13.82
N ARG A 127 -11.21 21.40 -14.28
CA ARG A 127 -11.02 22.62 -15.08
C ARG A 127 -11.63 22.53 -16.47
N SER A 128 -11.65 21.36 -17.11
CA SER A 128 -12.34 21.17 -18.38
C SER A 128 -13.86 21.37 -18.25
N GLN A 129 -14.41 21.18 -17.05
CA GLN A 129 -15.80 21.46 -16.70
C GLN A 129 -16.01 22.86 -16.09
N ASN A 130 -15.05 23.76 -16.23
CA ASN A 130 -15.06 25.12 -15.65
C ASN A 130 -15.17 25.18 -14.11
N ARG A 131 -14.85 24.09 -13.41
CA ARG A 131 -14.78 24.06 -11.94
C ARG A 131 -13.36 24.29 -11.45
N ASN A 132 -13.23 24.97 -10.32
CA ASN A 132 -11.94 25.28 -9.67
C ASN A 132 -11.62 24.34 -8.50
N TYR A 133 -12.44 23.31 -8.30
CA TYR A 133 -12.33 22.37 -7.20
C TYR A 133 -12.50 20.94 -7.71
N ILE A 134 -11.82 20.00 -7.04
CA ILE A 134 -11.84 18.57 -7.33
C ILE A 134 -12.94 17.92 -6.51
N GLU A 135 -13.80 17.16 -7.19
CA GLU A 135 -14.76 16.23 -6.59
C GLU A 135 -14.34 14.78 -6.85
N LEU A 136 -14.99 13.83 -6.16
CA LEU A 136 -14.70 12.39 -6.34
C LEU A 136 -14.94 11.91 -7.78
N GLY A 137 -15.92 12.49 -8.47
CA GLY A 137 -16.19 12.18 -9.88
C GLY A 137 -15.01 12.52 -10.81
N ASP A 138 -14.27 13.58 -10.49
CA ASP A 138 -13.10 14.00 -11.28
C ASP A 138 -11.94 13.03 -11.13
N ILE A 139 -11.78 12.42 -9.96
CA ILE A 139 -10.76 11.40 -9.70
C ILE A 139 -11.04 10.17 -10.57
N HIS A 140 -12.30 9.74 -10.63
CA HIS A 140 -12.70 8.61 -11.46
C HIS A 140 -12.52 8.92 -12.96
N ALA A 141 -12.91 10.13 -13.40
CA ALA A 141 -12.68 10.57 -14.77
C ALA A 141 -11.18 10.62 -15.11
N ALA A 142 -10.35 11.12 -14.19
CA ALA A 142 -8.90 11.16 -14.35
C ALA A 142 -8.28 9.77 -14.41
N TYR A 143 -8.75 8.82 -13.61
CA TYR A 143 -8.29 7.43 -13.65
C TYR A 143 -8.55 6.77 -15.02
N ILE A 144 -9.72 7.04 -15.62
CA ILE A 144 -10.08 6.51 -16.94
C ILE A 144 -9.34 7.25 -18.07
N SER A 145 -8.91 8.48 -17.85
CA SER A 145 -8.25 9.30 -18.85
C SER A 145 -6.99 8.66 -19.45
N SER A 146 -6.71 8.98 -20.72
CA SER A 146 -5.50 8.54 -21.41
C SER A 146 -4.22 9.09 -20.78
N ALA A 147 -4.30 10.27 -20.15
CA ALA A 147 -3.15 10.90 -19.48
C ALA A 147 -2.66 10.11 -18.26
N TYR A 148 -3.52 9.30 -17.64
CA TYR A 148 -3.16 8.44 -16.52
C TYR A 148 -2.91 6.97 -16.92
N TYR A 149 -2.93 6.66 -18.22
CA TYR A 149 -2.90 5.29 -18.73
C TYR A 149 -1.69 4.47 -18.28
N SER A 150 -0.48 5.06 -18.31
CA SER A 150 0.75 4.37 -17.91
C SER A 150 0.71 3.91 -16.45
N TYR A 151 0.37 4.82 -15.54
CA TYR A 151 0.21 4.52 -14.12
C TYR A 151 -0.94 3.55 -13.87
N ARG A 152 -2.04 3.67 -14.62
CA ARG A 152 -3.17 2.75 -14.50
C ARG A 152 -2.77 1.30 -14.79
N ILE A 153 -2.01 1.05 -15.87
CA ILE A 153 -1.55 -0.32 -16.19
C ILE A 153 -0.72 -0.90 -15.04
N ASP A 154 0.18 -0.11 -14.46
CA ASP A 154 1.03 -0.54 -13.35
C ASP A 154 0.19 -0.89 -12.11
N VAL A 155 -0.76 -0.02 -11.75
CA VAL A 155 -1.68 -0.21 -10.62
C VAL A 155 -2.53 -1.47 -10.80
N GLU A 156 -3.14 -1.64 -11.97
CA GLU A 156 -3.94 -2.84 -12.28
C GLU A 156 -3.12 -4.13 -12.25
N GLU A 157 -1.85 -4.07 -12.66
CA GLU A 157 -0.96 -5.23 -12.58
C GLU A 157 -0.58 -5.54 -11.13
N LEU A 158 -0.32 -4.52 -10.30
CA LEU A 158 -0.09 -4.69 -8.87
C LEU A 158 -1.29 -5.33 -8.16
N GLU A 159 -2.52 -4.89 -8.49
CA GLU A 159 -3.74 -5.52 -8.01
C GLU A 159 -3.85 -6.99 -8.44
N ARG A 160 -3.50 -7.31 -9.68
CA ARG A 160 -3.46 -8.71 -10.16
C ARG A 160 -2.43 -9.53 -9.40
N ILE A 161 -1.25 -8.98 -9.13
CA ILE A 161 -0.18 -9.63 -8.35
C ILE A 161 -0.65 -9.91 -6.93
N ALA A 162 -1.30 -8.94 -6.28
CA ALA A 162 -1.87 -9.09 -4.93
C ALA A 162 -2.84 -10.29 -4.81
N ILE A 163 -3.58 -10.57 -5.89
CA ILE A 163 -4.59 -11.62 -5.93
C ILE A 163 -3.98 -12.96 -6.36
N LYS A 164 -3.32 -13.00 -7.52
CA LYS A 164 -2.91 -14.24 -8.20
C LYS A 164 -1.47 -14.66 -7.88
N GLN A 165 -0.65 -13.79 -7.29
CA GLN A 165 0.77 -14.01 -6.96
C GLN A 165 1.68 -14.43 -8.13
N LYS A 166 1.18 -14.39 -9.38
CA LYS A 166 1.93 -14.74 -10.59
C LYS A 166 1.85 -13.59 -11.58
N THR A 167 3.00 -13.15 -12.07
CA THR A 167 3.12 -12.12 -13.10
C THR A 167 4.35 -12.38 -13.97
N LYS A 168 4.34 -11.84 -15.18
CA LYS A 168 5.53 -11.75 -16.04
C LYS A 168 6.38 -10.51 -15.74
N ARG A 169 5.82 -9.54 -15.00
CA ARG A 169 6.46 -8.27 -14.63
C ARG A 169 7.22 -8.38 -13.32
N TYR A 170 8.46 -8.86 -13.42
CA TYR A 170 9.36 -9.02 -12.29
C TYR A 170 9.81 -7.68 -11.67
N ASP A 171 9.75 -6.59 -12.44
CA ASP A 171 10.04 -5.23 -11.97
C ASP A 171 9.11 -4.76 -10.83
N LEU A 172 7.89 -5.27 -10.78
CA LEU A 172 6.91 -4.96 -9.73
C LEU A 172 6.97 -5.92 -8.53
N LEU A 173 7.72 -7.02 -8.65
CA LEU A 173 7.81 -8.04 -7.62
C LEU A 173 9.07 -7.83 -6.78
N CYS A 174 8.91 -7.83 -5.45
CA CYS A 174 10.06 -7.79 -4.56
C CYS A 174 10.91 -9.07 -4.69
N PRO A 175 12.22 -8.96 -5.01
CA PRO A 175 13.11 -10.11 -5.13
C PRO A 175 13.52 -10.73 -3.78
N PHE A 176 13.39 -9.97 -2.69
CA PHE A 176 13.87 -10.35 -1.35
C PHE A 176 12.78 -11.04 -0.49
N GLY A 177 11.73 -11.54 -1.14
CA GLY A 177 10.56 -12.10 -0.47
C GLY A 177 9.53 -11.04 -0.09
N THR A 178 8.36 -11.49 0.37
CA THR A 178 7.28 -10.64 0.86
C THR A 178 7.12 -10.81 2.37
N PRO A 179 6.82 -9.74 3.13
CA PRO A 179 6.44 -9.89 4.52
C PRO A 179 5.14 -10.68 4.56
N THR A 180 5.05 -11.60 5.52
CA THR A 180 4.04 -12.66 5.63
C THR A 180 2.58 -12.16 5.60
N ARG A 181 2.34 -10.85 5.80
CA ARG A 181 1.02 -10.19 5.67
C ARG A 181 1.21 -8.73 5.25
N SER A 182 0.98 -8.39 3.98
CA SER A 182 0.88 -6.98 3.60
C SER A 182 -0.58 -6.51 3.74
N ASN A 183 -0.79 -5.49 4.58
CA ASN A 183 -2.11 -4.89 4.79
C ASN A 183 -2.71 -4.36 3.47
N VAL A 184 -1.85 -3.96 2.54
CA VAL A 184 -2.21 -3.56 1.17
C VAL A 184 -2.95 -4.67 0.43
N VAL A 185 -2.45 -5.91 0.47
CA VAL A 185 -3.08 -7.05 -0.20
C VAL A 185 -4.42 -7.40 0.44
N GLN A 186 -4.53 -7.28 1.76
CA GLN A 186 -5.81 -7.49 2.45
C GLN A 186 -6.83 -6.43 2.05
N PHE A 187 -6.43 -5.17 2.04
CA PHE A 187 -7.27 -4.06 1.59
C PHE A 187 -7.85 -4.32 0.18
N ILE A 188 -7.00 -4.66 -0.80
CA ILE A 188 -7.43 -4.90 -2.18
C ILE A 188 -8.39 -6.08 -2.29
N ARG A 189 -8.12 -7.17 -1.54
CA ARG A 189 -9.01 -8.32 -1.51
C ARG A 189 -10.37 -7.94 -0.93
N THR A 190 -10.39 -7.26 0.21
CA THR A 190 -11.64 -6.82 0.85
C THR A 190 -12.41 -5.83 -0.02
N GLU A 191 -11.73 -4.92 -0.72
CA GLU A 191 -12.37 -3.95 -1.59
C GLU A 191 -13.01 -4.63 -2.81
N ARG A 192 -12.32 -5.61 -3.41
CA ARG A 192 -12.88 -6.43 -4.48
C ARG A 192 -14.10 -7.20 -4.00
N ASP A 193 -14.02 -7.86 -2.84
CA ASP A 193 -15.12 -8.63 -2.28
C ASP A 193 -16.34 -7.74 -2.03
N ASN A 194 -16.12 -6.54 -1.49
CA ASN A 194 -17.17 -5.53 -1.33
C ASN A 194 -17.77 -5.10 -2.68
N ARG A 195 -16.94 -4.91 -3.71
CA ARG A 195 -17.45 -4.53 -5.05
C ARG A 195 -18.24 -5.65 -5.71
N VAL A 196 -17.78 -6.89 -5.57
CA VAL A 196 -18.50 -8.07 -6.08
C VAL A 196 -19.82 -8.21 -5.34
N ALA A 197 -19.83 -8.04 -4.01
CA ALA A 197 -21.05 -8.06 -3.21
C ALA A 197 -22.03 -6.94 -3.62
N GLN A 198 -21.56 -5.71 -3.81
CA GLN A 198 -22.38 -4.59 -4.27
C GLN A 198 -22.92 -4.80 -5.69
N ALA A 199 -22.09 -5.31 -6.60
CA ALA A 199 -22.52 -5.60 -7.97
C ALA A 199 -23.54 -6.75 -8.00
N ALA A 200 -23.30 -7.82 -7.25
CA ALA A 200 -24.25 -8.92 -7.09
C ALA A 200 -25.58 -8.44 -6.50
N PHE A 201 -25.53 -7.59 -5.47
CA PHE A 201 -26.72 -6.96 -4.90
C PHE A 201 -27.47 -6.11 -5.93
N LYS A 202 -26.77 -5.25 -6.69
CA LYS A 202 -27.37 -4.42 -7.74
C LYS A 202 -27.98 -5.24 -8.89
N CYS A 203 -27.39 -6.39 -9.21
CA CYS A 203 -27.92 -7.33 -10.20
C CYS A 203 -29.11 -8.12 -9.68
N ALA A 204 -29.18 -8.40 -8.37
CA ALA A 204 -30.28 -9.10 -7.73
C ALA A 204 -31.53 -8.24 -7.55
N LEU A 205 -31.40 -6.90 -7.56
CA LEU A 205 -32.55 -5.99 -7.51
C LEU A 205 -33.42 -6.11 -8.76
N THR A 206 -34.73 -6.28 -8.55
CA THR A 206 -35.76 -6.19 -9.60
C THR A 206 -35.88 -4.76 -10.13
N ALA A 207 -36.59 -4.55 -11.25
CA ALA A 207 -36.70 -3.24 -11.88
C ALA A 207 -37.33 -2.18 -10.95
N GLU A 208 -38.35 -2.57 -10.18
CA GLU A 208 -39.03 -1.71 -9.19
C GLU A 208 -38.14 -1.43 -7.97
N GLU A 209 -37.43 -2.44 -7.48
CA GLU A 209 -36.48 -2.29 -6.37
C GLU A 209 -35.28 -1.42 -6.76
N ARG A 210 -34.88 -1.41 -8.03
CA ARG A 210 -33.81 -0.55 -8.54
C ARG A 210 -34.22 0.91 -8.60
N GLU A 211 -35.45 1.21 -8.97
CA GLU A 211 -35.97 2.59 -8.98
C GLU A 211 -36.18 3.13 -7.58
N THR A 212 -36.69 2.30 -6.66
CA THR A 212 -36.78 2.65 -5.23
C THR A 212 -35.41 2.79 -4.59
N HIS A 213 -34.43 1.94 -4.92
CA HIS A 213 -33.05 2.11 -4.45
C HIS A 213 -32.40 3.41 -4.95
N LYS A 214 -32.70 3.84 -6.19
CA LYS A 214 -32.25 5.14 -6.72
C LYS A 214 -32.91 6.32 -6.01
N SER A 215 -34.20 6.24 -5.71
CA SER A 215 -34.93 7.31 -5.03
C SER A 215 -34.55 7.43 -3.54
N LEU A 216 -34.21 6.31 -2.89
CA LEU A 216 -33.81 6.26 -1.48
C LEU A 216 -32.38 6.78 -1.20
N LYS A 217 -31.54 7.05 -2.21
CA LYS A 217 -30.14 7.50 -2.06
C LYS A 217 -29.35 6.73 -0.96
N LEU A 218 -29.57 5.42 -0.86
CA LEU A 218 -28.89 4.56 0.13
C LEU A 218 -27.36 4.52 -0.04
N ASP A 219 -26.86 4.89 -1.22
CA ASP A 219 -25.42 4.97 -1.53
C ASP A 219 -24.67 6.07 -0.73
N THR A 220 -25.36 7.05 -0.12
CA THR A 220 -24.72 8.16 0.61
C THR A 220 -24.65 8.01 2.13
N ASP A 221 -25.43 7.13 2.76
CA ASP A 221 -25.60 7.13 4.23
C ASP A 221 -25.31 5.81 4.95
N MET A 222 -24.79 4.79 4.29
CA MET A 222 -24.32 3.60 4.99
C MET A 222 -22.89 3.77 5.50
N LYS A 223 -22.70 4.63 6.50
CA LYS A 223 -21.64 4.39 7.50
C LYS A 223 -21.92 3.02 8.08
N ALA A 224 -21.16 2.01 7.67
CA ALA A 224 -21.19 0.69 8.27
C ALA A 224 -21.07 0.85 9.79
N GLN A 225 -22.16 0.67 10.51
CA GLN A 225 -22.08 0.57 11.96
C GLN A 225 -21.25 -0.67 12.24
N ALA A 226 -20.04 -0.46 12.78
CA ALA A 226 -19.21 -1.55 13.25
C ALA A 226 -20.06 -2.46 14.15
N PRO A 227 -20.02 -3.79 13.98
CA PRO A 227 -20.86 -4.69 14.76
C PRO A 227 -20.55 -4.45 16.24
N LYS A 228 -21.54 -3.95 16.99
CA LYS A 228 -21.43 -3.77 18.44
C LYS A 228 -21.25 -5.16 19.05
N ARG A 229 -20.01 -5.50 19.44
CA ARG A 229 -19.73 -6.70 20.24
C ARG A 229 -20.65 -6.67 21.47
N PRO A 230 -21.37 -7.76 21.80
CA PRO A 230 -22.16 -7.80 23.00
C PRO A 230 -21.24 -7.56 24.20
N LYS A 231 -21.52 -6.53 25.00
CA LYS A 231 -20.77 -6.24 26.22
C LYS A 231 -20.94 -7.44 27.16
N ARG A 232 -19.85 -8.13 27.49
CA ARG A 232 -19.85 -9.15 28.53
C ARG A 232 -20.32 -8.50 29.83
N LYS A 233 -21.25 -9.16 30.54
CA LYS A 233 -21.67 -8.73 31.89
C LYS A 233 -20.41 -8.65 32.76
N PRO A 234 -20.22 -7.57 33.54
CA PRO A 234 -19.07 -7.50 34.44
C PRO A 234 -19.13 -8.67 35.42
N LEU A 235 -18.03 -9.40 35.53
CA LEU A 235 -17.86 -10.38 36.60
C LEU A 235 -17.89 -9.61 37.93
N GLY A 236 -18.69 -10.10 38.89
CA GLY A 236 -18.73 -9.52 40.23
C GLY A 236 -17.34 -9.52 40.86
N LYS A 237 -17.07 -8.53 41.74
CA LYS A 237 -15.80 -8.47 42.46
C LYS A 237 -15.63 -9.80 43.24
N PRO A 238 -14.51 -10.51 43.06
CA PRO A 238 -14.28 -11.77 43.77
C PRO A 238 -14.20 -11.49 45.27
N THR A 239 -14.92 -12.31 46.04
CA THR A 239 -14.89 -12.29 47.51
C THR A 239 -13.56 -12.86 47.99
N SER A 240 -13.11 -12.55 49.22
CA SER A 240 -11.84 -13.08 49.76
C SER A 240 -11.75 -14.60 49.70
N ASP A 241 -12.90 -15.26 49.84
CA ASP A 241 -13.00 -16.71 49.89
C ASP A 241 -12.88 -17.32 48.48
N ASP A 242 -13.30 -16.60 47.43
CA ASP A 242 -13.12 -17.03 46.03
C ASP A 242 -11.64 -16.96 45.60
N LEU A 243 -10.89 -15.99 46.13
CA LEU A 243 -9.44 -15.89 45.91
C LEU A 243 -8.67 -16.99 46.63
N GLY A 244 -9.09 -17.36 47.84
CA GLY A 244 -8.51 -18.47 48.60
C GLY A 244 -8.69 -19.81 47.88
N ASN A 245 -9.90 -20.09 47.39
CA ASN A 245 -10.21 -21.33 46.67
C ASN A 245 -9.55 -21.42 45.29
N ALA A 246 -9.36 -20.29 44.60
CA ALA A 246 -8.62 -20.27 43.34
C ALA A 246 -7.12 -20.51 43.55
N PHE A 247 -6.57 -20.11 44.71
CA PHE A 247 -5.17 -20.33 45.05
C PHE A 247 -4.89 -21.80 45.36
N THR A 248 -5.70 -22.45 46.19
CA THR A 248 -5.55 -23.89 46.49
C THR A 248 -5.67 -24.78 45.25
N ASN A 249 -6.66 -24.50 44.38
CA ASN A 249 -6.83 -25.25 43.12
C ASN A 249 -5.66 -25.09 42.14
N PHE A 250 -4.86 -24.02 42.26
CA PHE A 250 -3.68 -23.82 41.42
C PHE A 250 -2.47 -24.64 41.89
N PHE A 251 -2.37 -24.94 43.19
CA PHE A 251 -1.28 -25.74 43.74
C PHE A 251 -1.56 -27.24 43.69
N ASP A 252 -2.81 -27.67 43.89
CA ASP A 252 -3.17 -29.10 43.77
C ASP A 252 -2.97 -29.61 42.32
N ASN A 253 -3.20 -28.78 41.31
CA ASN A 253 -2.96 -29.15 39.90
C ASN A 253 -1.49 -29.22 39.48
N ASN A 254 -0.54 -28.78 40.33
CA ASN A 254 0.89 -28.81 40.05
C ASN A 254 1.63 -29.91 40.84
N GLN A 255 0.91 -30.80 41.52
CA GLN A 255 1.49 -31.89 42.31
C GLN A 255 1.39 -33.28 41.65
N ASP A 256 0.80 -33.36 40.46
CA ASP A 256 0.61 -34.60 39.68
C ASP A 256 1.46 -34.68 38.39
N ASP A 257 2.61 -33.97 38.32
CA ASP A 257 3.64 -34.14 37.28
C ASP A 257 5.02 -34.53 37.88
#